data_AF-A0A495VHQ9-F1
#
_entry.id   AF-A0A495VHQ9-F1
#
_cell.length_a   1.000
_cell.length_b   1.000
_cell.length_c   1.000
_cell.angle_alpha   90.00
_cell.angle_beta   90.00
_cell.angle_gamma   90.00
#
_symmetry.space_group_name_H-M   'P 1'
#
loop_
_entity.id
_entity.type
_entity.pdbx_description
1 polymer ?
#
loop_
_entity_poly.entity_id
_entity_poly.type
_entity_poly.pdbx_seq_one_letter_code
_entity_poly.pdbx_strand_id
1 'polypeptide(L)'
;MHNTERLPWSACLGAVPAILLLCAVHAHADATWTAPLQRGGQVEVDPRTNRPVLDQDGRRTQLWDGVHRLEDGSVIRIEGGRVVPTTDMLAPSGAPSESATPDADPAKAAEATEGTTEPLTGDRFTGASPCEQLVLQVCGAARTCWREPACEAARQLREMEQEEWLKGADPSLVTESGKQCEEAINNAFFAPCP
;
A
#
# COMPACT_ATOMS: atom_id res chain seq x y z
N MET A 1 -66.11 27.52 13.17
CA MET A 1 -66.61 28.66 12.37
C MET A 1 -65.43 29.58 12.10
N HIS A 2 -65.11 29.78 10.81
CA HIS A 2 -64.45 30.95 10.20
C HIS A 2 -62.96 31.06 10.54
N ASN A 3 -62.03 30.60 9.70
CA ASN A 3 -61.73 31.01 8.32
C ASN A 3 -61.51 32.52 8.19
N THR A 4 -60.26 32.94 8.09
CA THR A 4 -59.81 34.28 7.66
C THR A 4 -58.37 34.10 7.15
N GLU A 5 -58.19 33.74 5.88
CA GLU A 5 -57.95 34.64 4.74
C GLU A 5 -56.75 35.59 4.92
N ARG A 6 -55.69 35.39 4.12
CA ARG A 6 -55.29 36.24 2.96
C ARG A 6 -53.82 35.97 2.59
N LEU A 7 -53.60 35.36 1.42
CA LEU A 7 -52.37 35.58 0.66
C LEU A 7 -52.46 36.94 -0.03
N PRO A 8 -51.36 37.70 -0.05
CA PRO A 8 -51.06 38.56 -1.18
C PRO A 8 -49.81 38.09 -1.92
N TRP A 9 -50.05 37.86 -3.21
CA TRP A 9 -49.17 38.03 -4.37
C TRP A 9 -47.89 38.88 -4.15
N SER A 10 -46.76 38.41 -4.68
CA SER A 10 -46.00 39.14 -5.70
C SER A 10 -44.69 38.41 -5.98
N ALA A 11 -44.55 37.99 -7.23
CA ALA A 11 -43.32 37.53 -7.83
C ALA A 11 -42.33 38.70 -7.95
N CYS A 12 -41.03 38.42 -7.80
CA CYS A 12 -39.97 39.01 -8.62
C CYS A 12 -38.64 38.28 -8.37
N LEU A 13 -38.27 37.44 -9.33
CA LEU A 13 -36.94 37.22 -9.90
C LEU A 13 -35.70 37.42 -8.99
N GLY A 14 -35.00 36.33 -8.73
CA GLY A 14 -33.58 36.28 -8.38
C GLY A 14 -33.03 34.88 -8.66
N ALA A 15 -31.97 34.81 -9.46
CA ALA A 15 -31.47 33.62 -10.14
C ALA A 15 -30.73 32.60 -9.22
N VAL A 16 -30.99 31.31 -9.46
CA VAL A 16 -30.08 30.15 -9.71
C VAL A 16 -28.62 30.24 -9.19
N PRO A 17 -27.92 29.15 -8.78
CA PRO A 17 -28.29 27.84 -8.21
C PRO A 17 -27.48 27.51 -6.92
N ALA A 18 -27.88 26.51 -6.14
CA ALA A 18 -26.93 25.83 -5.24
C ALA A 18 -27.28 24.34 -5.15
N ILE A 19 -26.73 23.60 -6.12
CA ILE A 19 -26.51 22.16 -6.07
C ILE A 19 -25.69 21.92 -4.79
N LEU A 20 -26.36 21.50 -3.73
CA LEU A 20 -25.74 21.12 -2.47
C LEU A 20 -25.92 19.61 -2.32
N LEU A 21 -24.79 18.93 -2.06
CA LEU A 21 -24.61 17.49 -1.87
C LEU A 21 -24.30 16.63 -3.11
N LEU A 22 -23.20 16.93 -3.79
CA LEU A 22 -22.32 15.88 -4.33
C LEU A 22 -20.86 16.16 -3.89
N CYS A 23 -20.56 15.87 -2.63
CA CYS A 23 -19.17 15.68 -2.17
C CYS A 23 -19.11 14.36 -1.42
N ALA A 24 -19.22 13.24 -2.14
CA ALA A 24 -18.67 12.00 -1.64
C ALA A 24 -17.14 12.19 -1.61
N VAL A 25 -16.63 12.46 -0.41
CA VAL A 25 -15.23 12.61 -0.08
C VAL A 25 -14.49 11.35 -0.50
N HIS A 26 -13.84 11.37 -1.66
CA HIS A 26 -12.83 10.37 -2.01
C HIS A 26 -11.49 10.87 -1.48
N ALA A 27 -11.33 10.84 -0.15
CA ALA A 27 -10.04 11.03 0.50
C ALA A 27 -9.32 9.68 0.52
N HIS A 28 -8.68 9.31 -0.59
CA HIS A 28 -7.81 8.15 -0.65
C HIS A 28 -6.48 8.53 -1.30
N ALA A 29 -5.58 9.10 -0.49
CA ALA A 29 -4.14 9.17 -0.72
C ALA A 29 -3.49 9.58 0.62
N ASP A 30 -2.42 8.90 1.04
CA ASP A 30 -1.69 9.13 2.31
C ASP A 30 -2.41 8.72 3.61
N ALA A 31 -3.06 7.55 3.65
CA ALA A 31 -3.50 7.00 4.94
C ALA A 31 -2.26 6.53 5.74
N THR A 32 -1.95 7.23 6.84
CA THR A 32 -0.94 6.80 7.83
C THR A 32 -1.29 5.40 8.31
N TRP A 33 -0.38 4.46 8.11
CA TRP A 33 -0.56 3.11 8.64
C TRP A 33 -0.37 3.16 10.15
N THR A 34 -1.26 2.51 10.88
CA THR A 34 -1.22 2.48 12.34
C THR A 34 -1.41 1.07 12.86
N ALA A 35 -0.72 0.74 13.95
CA ALA A 35 -0.92 -0.54 14.62
C ALA A 35 -0.58 -0.45 16.12
N PRO A 36 -1.28 -1.23 16.98
CA PRO A 36 -0.94 -1.31 18.39
C PRO A 36 0.32 -2.16 18.62
N LEU A 37 1.21 -1.68 19.50
CA LEU A 37 2.35 -2.47 19.97
C LEU A 37 1.94 -3.36 21.14
N GLN A 38 2.51 -4.57 21.19
CA GLN A 38 2.28 -5.49 22.32
C GLN A 38 2.66 -4.88 23.68
N ARG A 39 3.64 -3.97 23.71
CA ARG A 39 4.12 -3.31 24.94
C ARG A 39 3.27 -2.09 25.32
N GLY A 40 2.21 -1.82 24.58
CA GLY A 40 1.37 -0.64 24.70
C GLY A 40 1.76 0.48 23.73
N GLY A 41 0.80 1.37 23.48
CA GLY A 41 0.91 2.47 22.52
C GLY A 41 0.57 2.08 21.09
N GLN A 42 0.41 3.10 20.25
CA GLN A 42 0.12 3.00 18.82
C GLN A 42 1.37 3.41 18.03
N VAL A 43 1.82 2.57 17.11
CA VAL A 43 2.82 2.99 16.12
C VAL A 43 2.09 3.62 14.94
N GLU A 44 2.46 4.85 14.60
CA GLU A 44 2.04 5.54 13.38
C GLU A 44 3.23 5.53 12.41
N VAL A 45 3.02 5.06 11.19
CA VAL A 45 4.05 5.04 10.14
C VAL A 45 3.66 6.03 9.06
N ASP A 46 4.50 7.04 8.90
CA ASP A 46 4.36 8.01 7.82
C ASP A 46 4.55 7.31 6.46
N PRO A 47 3.55 7.33 5.56
CA PRO A 47 3.56 6.54 4.33
C PRO A 47 4.56 7.07 3.29
N ARG A 48 5.08 8.29 3.48
CA ARG A 48 6.02 8.93 2.56
C ARG A 48 7.46 8.67 2.98
N THR A 49 7.73 8.62 4.28
CA THR A 49 9.08 8.52 4.83
C THR A 49 9.38 7.19 5.51
N ASN A 50 8.36 6.36 5.71
CA ASN A 50 8.38 5.14 6.52
C ASN A 50 8.89 5.36 7.95
N ARG A 51 8.82 6.59 8.48
CA ARG A 51 9.27 6.88 9.83
C ARG A 51 8.21 6.45 10.84
N PRO A 52 8.55 5.60 11.81
CA PRO A 52 7.65 5.22 12.88
C PRO A 52 7.67 6.27 14.00
N VAL A 53 6.48 6.62 14.48
CA VAL A 53 6.27 7.40 15.71
C VAL A 53 5.45 6.54 16.66
N LEU A 54 5.89 6.41 17.90
CA LEU A 54 5.13 5.78 18.96
C LEU A 54 4.30 6.85 19.70
N ASP A 55 2.98 6.75 19.61
CA ASP A 55 2.05 7.50 20.46
C ASP A 55 1.66 6.64 21.66
N GLN A 56 2.04 7.09 22.85
CA GLN A 56 1.67 6.45 24.10
C GLN A 56 1.03 7.49 25.02
N ASP A 57 -0.27 7.34 25.27
CA ASP A 57 -1.06 8.26 26.11
C ASP A 57 -0.93 9.73 25.68
N GLY A 58 -0.88 9.99 24.36
CA GLY A 58 -0.71 11.32 23.78
C GLY A 58 0.73 11.86 23.82
N ARG A 59 1.70 11.08 24.33
CA ARG A 59 3.13 11.39 24.22
C ARG A 59 3.71 10.70 22.99
N ARG A 60 4.11 11.52 22.02
CA ARG A 60 4.77 11.06 20.79
C ARG A 60 6.28 10.95 20.98
N THR A 61 6.82 9.77 20.72
CA THR A 61 8.25 9.45 20.83
C THR A 61 8.73 8.70 19.60
N GLN A 62 10.03 8.74 19.34
CA GLN A 62 10.62 7.96 18.25
C GLN A 62 10.72 6.49 18.65
N LEU A 63 10.45 5.59 17.70
CA LEU A 63 10.68 4.18 17.87
C LEU A 63 12.08 3.84 17.34
N TRP A 64 12.95 3.35 18.22
CA TRP A 64 14.34 3.05 17.91
C TRP A 64 14.50 1.80 17.04
N ASP A 65 15.66 1.67 16.41
CA ASP A 65 16.01 0.51 15.61
C ASP A 65 15.89 -0.81 16.38
N GLY A 66 15.40 -1.84 15.68
CA GLY A 66 15.19 -3.16 16.24
C GLY A 66 13.90 -3.83 15.79
N VAL A 67 13.52 -4.87 16.53
CA VAL A 67 12.37 -5.71 16.23
C VAL A 67 11.26 -5.42 17.25
N HIS A 68 10.08 -5.03 16.77
CA HIS A 68 8.94 -4.69 17.60
C HIS A 68 7.77 -5.61 17.27
N ARG A 69 7.22 -6.22 18.32
CA ARG A 69 6.05 -7.09 18.18
C ARG A 69 4.77 -6.25 18.33
N LEU A 70 3.87 -6.42 17.37
CA LEU A 70 2.53 -5.83 17.40
C LEU A 70 1.61 -6.67 18.30
N GLU A 71 0.45 -6.11 18.66
CA GLU A 71 -0.53 -6.80 19.50
C GLU A 71 -1.07 -8.10 18.88
N ASP A 72 -1.24 -8.12 17.55
CA ASP A 72 -1.68 -9.29 16.77
C ASP A 72 -0.61 -10.40 16.68
N GLY A 73 0.56 -10.19 17.28
CA GLY A 73 1.68 -11.13 17.29
C GLY A 73 2.61 -11.01 16.08
N SER A 74 2.25 -10.22 15.06
CA SER A 74 3.11 -9.86 13.94
C SER A 74 4.28 -8.98 14.40
N VAL A 75 5.24 -8.76 13.50
CA VAL A 75 6.51 -8.13 13.82
C VAL A 75 6.83 -7.06 12.79
N ILE A 76 7.13 -5.85 13.28
CA ILE A 76 7.71 -4.77 12.48
C ILE A 76 9.20 -4.66 12.78
N ARG A 77 10.00 -4.38 11.75
CA ARG A 77 11.44 -4.19 11.87
C ARG A 77 11.80 -2.76 11.52
N ILE A 78 12.58 -2.12 12.39
CA ILE A 78 13.02 -0.74 12.24
C ILE A 78 14.52 -0.74 12.00
N GLU A 79 14.92 -0.17 10.87
CA GLU A 79 16.31 -0.08 10.43
C GLU A 79 16.58 1.36 10.01
N GLY A 80 17.58 2.00 10.62
CA GLY A 80 17.92 3.39 10.31
C GLY A 80 16.79 4.38 10.61
N GLY A 81 15.96 4.10 11.60
CA GLY A 81 14.80 4.89 11.99
C GLY A 81 13.64 4.84 11.01
N ARG A 82 13.57 3.80 10.16
CA ARG A 82 12.47 3.57 9.21
C ARG A 82 11.95 2.15 9.32
N VAL A 83 10.65 1.97 9.11
CA VAL A 83 10.03 0.64 9.06
C VAL A 83 10.36 -0.02 7.74
N VAL A 84 10.85 -1.25 7.81
CA VAL A 84 10.97 -2.12 6.63
C VAL A 84 9.57 -2.62 6.27
N PRO A 85 9.03 -2.27 5.09
CA PRO A 85 7.65 -2.62 4.73
C PRO A 85 7.43 -4.14 4.75
N THR A 86 6.38 -4.57 5.45
CA THR A 86 5.85 -5.94 5.39
C THR A 86 4.64 -5.99 4.47
N THR A 87 4.22 -7.19 4.05
CA THR A 87 3.05 -7.38 3.19
C THR A 87 1.79 -6.71 3.75
N ASP A 88 1.61 -6.71 5.07
CA ASP A 88 0.45 -6.12 5.74
C ASP A 88 0.46 -4.58 5.74
N MET A 89 1.63 -3.95 5.60
CA MET A 89 1.78 -2.51 5.39
C MET A 89 1.54 -2.11 3.93
N LEU A 90 1.77 -3.03 2.99
CA LEU A 90 1.62 -2.83 1.55
C LEU A 90 0.19 -3.09 1.07
N ALA A 91 -0.62 -3.81 1.86
CA ALA A 91 -2.04 -3.98 1.62
C ALA A 91 -2.82 -2.86 2.35
N PRO A 92 -3.47 -1.91 1.65
CA PRO A 92 -4.39 -0.99 2.30
C PRO A 92 -5.58 -1.79 2.82
N SER A 93 -5.55 -2.16 4.10
CA SER A 93 -6.61 -2.94 4.72
C SER A 93 -7.85 -2.09 4.94
N GLY A 94 -8.71 -2.07 3.93
CA GLY A 94 -10.15 -1.90 4.07
C GLY A 94 -10.83 -3.27 4.07
N ALA A 95 -10.54 -4.11 5.06
CA ALA A 95 -11.39 -5.24 5.42
C ALA A 95 -10.99 -5.74 6.83
N PRO A 96 -11.90 -5.77 7.81
CA PRO A 96 -11.67 -6.53 9.03
C PRO A 96 -11.57 -8.01 8.63
N SER A 97 -10.38 -8.59 8.80
CA SER A 97 -10.23 -10.03 8.97
C SER A 97 -10.92 -10.42 10.26
N GLU A 98 -12.23 -10.62 10.16
CA GLU A 98 -12.97 -11.38 11.15
C GLU A 98 -12.40 -12.80 11.09
N SER A 99 -11.58 -13.09 12.09
CA SER A 99 -10.95 -14.38 12.32
C SER A 99 -12.01 -15.47 12.20
N ALA A 100 -11.88 -16.26 11.13
CA ALA A 100 -12.55 -17.53 10.97
C ALA A 100 -12.34 -18.36 12.26
N THR A 101 -13.43 -18.58 12.99
CA THR A 101 -13.52 -19.72 13.89
C THR A 101 -13.66 -20.97 13.02
N PRO A 102 -12.84 -22.01 13.25
CA PRO A 102 -12.93 -23.24 12.47
C PRO A 102 -13.95 -24.17 13.13
N ASP A 103 -15.17 -24.21 12.63
CA ASP A 103 -16.09 -25.34 12.83
C ASP A 103 -17.20 -25.30 11.77
N ALA A 104 -16.93 -25.84 10.58
CA ALA A 104 -17.96 -26.25 9.63
C ALA A 104 -17.45 -27.39 8.74
N ASP A 105 -18.26 -28.46 8.71
CA ASP A 105 -18.11 -29.75 8.03
C ASP A 105 -17.43 -29.77 6.64
N PRO A 106 -16.56 -30.76 6.36
CA PRO A 106 -16.02 -31.00 5.02
C PRO A 106 -16.96 -31.92 4.23
N ALA A 107 -18.07 -31.39 3.72
CA ALA A 107 -18.91 -32.14 2.79
C ALA A 107 -19.75 -31.25 1.86
N LYS A 108 -19.10 -30.41 1.04
CA LYS A 108 -19.64 -30.07 -0.29
C LYS A 108 -18.54 -29.56 -1.22
N ALA A 109 -17.88 -30.50 -1.87
CA ALA A 109 -17.10 -30.22 -3.06
C ALA A 109 -18.04 -29.83 -4.23
N ALA A 110 -17.42 -29.10 -5.17
CA ALA A 110 -17.84 -28.92 -6.55
C ALA A 110 -19.01 -27.95 -6.79
N GLU A 111 -18.65 -26.75 -7.24
CA GLU A 111 -19.01 -26.35 -8.59
C GLU A 111 -17.90 -25.46 -9.16
N ALA A 112 -17.23 -26.02 -10.17
CA ALA A 112 -16.37 -25.28 -11.08
C ALA A 112 -17.26 -24.39 -11.93
N THR A 113 -16.91 -23.11 -12.03
CA THR A 113 -17.28 -22.30 -13.19
C THR A 113 -16.00 -21.75 -13.77
N GLU A 114 -15.58 -22.41 -14.84
CA GLU A 114 -14.65 -21.93 -15.84
C GLU A 114 -15.11 -20.54 -16.33
N GLY A 115 -14.16 -19.62 -16.48
CA GLY A 115 -14.45 -18.25 -16.90
C GLY A 115 -13.21 -17.53 -17.37
N THR A 116 -12.79 -17.87 -18.59
CA THR A 116 -12.08 -17.01 -19.55
C THR A 116 -10.68 -16.52 -19.18
N THR A 117 -9.71 -17.23 -19.76
CA THR A 117 -8.43 -16.72 -20.21
C THR A 117 -8.65 -15.57 -21.21
N GLU A 118 -8.42 -14.33 -20.77
CA GLU A 118 -7.97 -13.24 -21.65
C GLU A 118 -6.77 -12.54 -20.99
N PRO A 119 -5.75 -12.16 -21.79
CA PRO A 119 -4.47 -11.70 -21.27
C PRO A 119 -4.63 -10.30 -20.69
N LEU A 120 -4.40 -10.17 -19.38
CA LEU A 120 -4.21 -8.87 -18.73
C LEU A 120 -2.83 -8.31 -19.11
N THR A 121 -2.70 -7.95 -20.38
CA THR A 121 -1.67 -7.02 -20.84
C THR A 121 -2.11 -5.63 -20.39
N GLY A 122 -1.33 -5.03 -19.49
CA GLY A 122 -1.35 -3.59 -19.27
C GLY A 122 -1.94 -3.14 -17.94
N ASP A 123 -1.04 -2.54 -17.17
CA ASP A 123 -1.34 -1.36 -16.34
C ASP A 123 -1.92 -1.60 -14.94
N ARG A 124 -1.12 -2.26 -14.10
CA ARG A 124 -1.13 -2.02 -12.66
C ARG A 124 0.28 -1.71 -12.18
N PHE A 125 0.79 -0.55 -12.61
CA PHE A 125 1.94 0.12 -12.00
C PHE A 125 1.56 0.60 -10.58
N THR A 126 1.47 -0.32 -9.62
CA THR A 126 1.30 0.00 -8.20
C THR A 126 2.67 0.27 -7.59
N GLY A 127 3.13 1.52 -7.59
CA GLY A 127 4.15 2.05 -6.65
C GLY A 127 5.44 1.24 -6.46
N ALA A 128 5.74 0.28 -7.33
CA ALA A 128 6.87 -0.62 -7.23
C ALA A 128 8.08 0.11 -7.78
N SER A 129 9.17 0.18 -7.00
CA SER A 129 10.41 0.80 -7.47
C SER A 129 10.89 0.13 -8.76
N PRO A 130 11.66 0.81 -9.63
CA PRO A 130 12.21 0.20 -10.84
C PRO A 130 12.96 -1.12 -10.55
N CYS A 131 13.64 -1.22 -9.40
CA CYS A 131 14.32 -2.46 -9.02
C CYS A 131 13.38 -3.59 -8.61
N GLU A 132 12.24 -3.29 -7.98
CA GLU A 132 11.20 -4.29 -7.68
C GLU A 132 10.66 -4.89 -8.99
N GLN A 133 10.40 -4.04 -9.98
CA GLN A 133 9.92 -4.46 -11.31
C GLN A 133 10.95 -5.31 -12.05
N LEU A 134 12.22 -4.89 -12.04
CA LEU A 134 13.33 -5.65 -12.63
C LEU A 134 13.41 -7.06 -12.02
N VAL A 135 13.34 -7.17 -10.69
CA VAL A 135 13.38 -8.48 -10.01
C VAL A 135 12.19 -9.35 -10.40
N LEU A 136 10.97 -8.80 -10.46
CA LEU A 136 9.78 -9.55 -10.89
C LEU A 136 9.91 -10.06 -12.33
N GLN A 137 10.39 -9.23 -13.24
CA GLN A 137 10.63 -9.58 -14.64
C GLN A 137 11.65 -10.72 -14.76
N VAL A 138 12.83 -10.55 -14.15
CA VAL A 138 13.99 -11.41 -14.40
C VAL A 138 13.97 -12.69 -13.57
N CYS A 139 13.45 -12.64 -12.35
CA CYS A 139 13.36 -13.82 -11.49
C CYS A 139 12.05 -14.61 -11.72
N GLY A 140 11.03 -13.97 -12.30
CA GLY A 140 9.68 -14.50 -12.46
C GLY A 140 8.87 -14.43 -11.17
N ALA A 141 7.54 -14.33 -11.29
CA ALA A 141 6.63 -14.22 -10.14
C ALA A 141 6.73 -15.41 -9.16
N ALA A 142 6.95 -16.62 -9.70
CA ALA A 142 7.16 -17.85 -8.92
C ALA A 142 8.63 -18.12 -8.56
N ARG A 143 9.54 -17.18 -8.85
CA ARG A 143 11.01 -17.32 -8.67
C ARG A 143 11.61 -18.48 -9.49
N THR A 144 11.02 -18.82 -10.63
CA THR A 144 11.49 -19.91 -11.50
C THR A 144 12.95 -19.73 -11.93
N CYS A 145 13.38 -18.48 -12.17
CA CYS A 145 14.74 -18.14 -12.60
C CYS A 145 15.66 -17.72 -11.45
N TRP A 146 15.36 -18.12 -10.20
CA TRP A 146 16.04 -17.64 -8.99
C TRP A 146 17.58 -17.78 -8.99
N ARG A 147 18.09 -18.80 -9.67
CA ARG A 147 19.53 -19.14 -9.75
C ARG A 147 20.20 -18.67 -11.03
N GLU A 148 19.46 -18.00 -11.92
CA GLU A 148 20.02 -17.46 -13.15
C GLU A 148 20.88 -16.22 -12.83
N PRO A 149 22.03 -16.03 -13.51
CA PRO A 149 22.91 -14.89 -13.27
C PRO A 149 22.21 -13.53 -13.40
N ALA A 150 21.25 -13.43 -14.33
CA ALA A 150 20.45 -12.22 -14.52
C ALA A 150 19.61 -11.89 -13.29
N CYS A 151 18.96 -12.90 -12.68
CA CYS A 151 18.15 -12.70 -11.48
C CYS A 151 19.04 -12.37 -10.26
N GLU A 152 20.22 -12.99 -10.15
CA GLU A 152 21.18 -12.66 -9.09
C GLU A 152 21.61 -11.19 -9.16
N ALA A 153 22.01 -10.71 -10.35
CA ALA A 153 22.38 -9.32 -10.56
C ALA A 153 21.21 -8.34 -10.31
N ALA A 154 19.98 -8.70 -10.73
CA ALA A 154 18.80 -7.89 -10.47
C ALA A 154 18.53 -7.71 -8.97
N ARG A 155 18.69 -8.78 -8.18
CA ARG A 155 18.56 -8.70 -6.72
C ARG A 155 19.66 -7.84 -6.08
N GLN A 156 20.87 -7.90 -6.60
CA GLN A 156 21.97 -7.06 -6.13
C GLN A 156 21.68 -5.57 -6.35
N LEU A 157 21.13 -5.19 -7.52
CA LEU A 157 20.71 -3.80 -7.77
C LEU A 157 19.61 -3.33 -6.81
N ARG A 158 18.62 -4.21 -6.53
CA ARG A 158 17.58 -3.92 -5.53
C ARG A 158 18.13 -3.74 -4.12
N GLU A 159 19.14 -4.51 -3.74
CA GLU A 159 19.80 -4.38 -2.43
C GLU A 159 20.51 -3.02 -2.31
N MET A 160 21.21 -2.58 -3.37
CA MET A 160 21.84 -1.26 -3.40
C MET A 160 20.82 -0.12 -3.33
N GLU A 161 19.69 -0.23 -4.04
CA GLU A 161 18.58 0.73 -3.92
C GLU A 161 18.05 0.78 -2.49
N GLN A 162 17.83 -0.38 -1.86
CA GLN A 162 17.37 -0.44 -0.47
C GLN A 162 18.37 0.21 0.50
N GLU A 163 19.67 0.04 0.29
CA GLU A 163 20.68 0.75 1.08
C GLU A 163 20.63 2.26 0.91
N GLU A 164 20.40 2.77 -0.31
CA GLU A 164 20.26 4.20 -0.57
C GLU A 164 19.04 4.77 0.18
N TRP A 165 17.94 4.03 0.19
CA TRP A 165 16.75 4.38 0.98
C TRP A 165 17.05 4.42 2.49
N LEU A 166 17.76 3.42 3.01
CA LEU A 166 18.16 3.38 4.42
C LEU A 166 19.11 4.52 4.80
N LYS A 167 20.00 4.92 3.88
CA LYS A 167 20.89 6.10 4.03
C LYS A 167 20.16 7.43 3.94
N GLY A 168 18.86 7.40 3.62
CA GLY A 168 17.99 8.55 3.70
C GLY A 168 17.74 9.27 2.38
N ALA A 169 17.78 8.55 1.25
CA ALA A 169 17.35 9.06 -0.04
C ALA A 169 15.95 9.72 0.03
N ASP A 170 15.75 10.73 -0.82
CA ASP A 170 14.51 11.50 -0.91
C ASP A 170 13.39 10.64 -1.52
N PRO A 171 12.28 10.36 -0.79
CA PRO A 171 11.18 9.54 -1.29
C PRO A 171 10.46 10.09 -2.52
N SER A 172 10.65 11.38 -2.83
CA SER A 172 10.10 12.01 -4.02
C SER A 172 10.97 11.87 -5.27
N LEU A 173 12.18 11.32 -5.13
CA LEU A 173 13.15 11.15 -6.21
C LEU A 173 13.49 9.68 -6.40
N VAL A 174 13.83 9.32 -7.63
CA VAL A 174 14.42 8.00 -7.93
C VAL A 174 15.87 8.01 -7.47
N THR A 175 16.28 6.97 -6.75
CA THR A 175 17.65 6.83 -6.27
C THR A 175 18.61 6.50 -7.42
N GLU A 176 19.93 6.58 -7.21
CA GLU A 176 20.90 6.28 -8.28
C GLU A 176 20.82 4.81 -8.69
N SER A 177 20.70 3.91 -7.73
CA SER A 177 20.46 2.48 -8.01
C SER A 177 19.10 2.24 -8.69
N GLY A 178 18.07 3.01 -8.34
CA GLY A 178 16.77 2.97 -9.03
C GLY A 178 16.87 3.29 -10.52
N LYS A 179 17.69 4.27 -10.91
CA LYS A 179 17.95 4.59 -12.33
C LYS A 179 18.65 3.45 -13.05
N GLN A 180 19.64 2.81 -12.41
CA GLN A 180 20.34 1.65 -12.99
C GLN A 180 19.37 0.47 -13.20
N CYS A 181 18.40 0.29 -12.31
CA CYS A 181 17.35 -0.71 -12.50
C CYS A 181 16.44 -0.38 -13.68
N GLU A 182 16.06 0.89 -13.84
CA GLU A 182 15.26 1.35 -14.98
C GLU A 182 15.96 1.11 -16.32
N GLU A 183 17.27 1.38 -16.38
CA GLU A 183 18.10 1.08 -17.54
C GLU A 183 18.19 -0.44 -17.78
N ALA A 184 18.35 -1.22 -16.71
CA ALA A 184 18.46 -2.67 -16.76
C ALA A 184 17.18 -3.34 -17.27
N ILE A 185 15.98 -2.81 -17.00
CA ILE A 185 14.71 -3.36 -17.48
C ILE A 185 14.71 -3.54 -19.00
N ASN A 186 15.36 -2.64 -19.73
CA ASN A 186 15.41 -2.64 -21.19
C ASN A 186 16.66 -3.33 -21.75
N ASN A 187 17.50 -3.93 -20.90
CA ASN A 187 18.75 -4.56 -21.30
C ASN A 187 18.56 -6.07 -21.53
N ALA A 188 19.10 -6.59 -22.62
CA ALA A 188 18.96 -8.00 -23.02
C ALA A 188 19.55 -9.01 -22.01
N PHE A 189 20.52 -8.61 -21.19
CA PHE A 189 21.02 -9.44 -20.09
C PHE A 189 19.93 -9.75 -19.05
N PHE A 190 19.03 -8.79 -18.81
CA PHE A 190 17.90 -8.89 -17.89
C PHE A 190 16.61 -9.30 -18.62
N ALA A 191 16.72 -10.31 -19.47
CA ALA A 191 15.56 -10.86 -20.17
C ALA A 191 14.50 -11.37 -19.17
N PRO A 192 13.20 -11.26 -19.51
CA PRO A 192 12.14 -11.83 -18.69
C PRO A 192 12.31 -13.34 -18.46
N CYS A 193 11.98 -13.80 -17.27
CA CYS A 193 11.92 -15.22 -16.96
C CYS A 193 10.81 -15.88 -17.79
N PRO A 194 11.09 -17.00 -18.48
CA PRO A 194 10.13 -17.71 -19.32
C PRO A 194 8.98 -18.37 -18.55
#